data_AF-T0YZF9-F1
#
_entry.id   AF-T0YZF9-F1
#
_cell.length_a   1.000
_cell.length_b   1.000
_cell.length_c   1.000
_cell.angle_alpha   90.00
_cell.angle_beta   90.00
_cell.angle_gamma   90.00
#
_symmetry.space_group_name_H-M   'P 1'
#
loop_
_entity.id
_entity.type
_entity.pdbx_description
1 polymer ?
#
loop_
_entity_poly.entity_id
_entity_poly.type
_entity_poly.pdbx_seq_one_letter_code
_entity_poly.pdbx_strand_id
1 'polypeptide(L)'
;MPLQLWSQITQPIMEMQQIVANAQGISASVQDTAAATAQQYGDPTGSVGYAGGTLAQWTQGFNGQITGVLHEYGLSRQQFATSAATEQTLQVASRSAQGRNQILQASNAMNGVLVTEIAQLDTDTRTANTAILTDMQARTTDSDGKTTG
;
A
#
# COMPACT_ATOMS: atom_id res chain seq x y z
N MET A 1 1.20 -1.62 -32.07
CA MET A 1 1.05 -2.62 -30.99
C MET A 1 -0.43 -2.90 -30.84
N PRO A 2 -0.88 -4.17 -30.80
CA PRO A 2 -2.30 -4.51 -30.66
C PRO A 2 -2.89 -3.99 -29.34
N LEU A 3 -4.17 -3.60 -29.34
CA LEU A 3 -4.90 -3.10 -28.16
C LEU A 3 -4.87 -4.09 -26.97
N GLN A 4 -4.93 -5.39 -27.27
CA GLN A 4 -4.85 -6.46 -26.27
C GLN A 4 -3.50 -6.48 -25.55
N LEU A 5 -2.41 -6.27 -26.29
CA LEU A 5 -1.05 -6.24 -25.75
C LEU A 5 -0.83 -4.97 -24.93
N TRP A 6 -1.38 -3.85 -25.38
CA TRP A 6 -1.34 -2.59 -24.65
C TRP A 6 -2.05 -2.68 -23.30
N SER A 7 -3.24 -3.27 -23.25
CA SER A 7 -4.00 -3.47 -22.00
C SER A 7 -3.21 -4.28 -20.96
N GLN A 8 -2.54 -5.35 -21.40
CA GLN A 8 -1.69 -6.18 -20.52
C GLN A 8 -0.50 -5.39 -19.96
N ILE A 9 0.08 -4.50 -20.77
CA ILE A 9 1.20 -3.66 -20.34
C ILE A 9 0.74 -2.60 -19.34
N THR A 10 -0.46 -2.04 -19.49
CA THR A 10 -0.93 -0.95 -18.63
C THR A 10 -1.54 -1.41 -17.31
N GLN A 11 -1.92 -2.69 -17.22
CA GLN A 11 -2.53 -3.28 -16.02
C GLN A 11 -1.70 -3.08 -14.73
N PRO A 12 -0.39 -3.39 -14.69
CA PRO A 12 0.42 -3.19 -13.47
C PRO A 12 0.41 -1.74 -12.97
N ILE A 13 0.42 -0.77 -13.89
CA ILE A 13 0.35 0.66 -13.54
C ILE A 13 -1.00 1.00 -12.90
N MET A 14 -2.09 0.42 -13.41
CA MET A 14 -3.42 0.62 -12.85
C MET A 14 -3.59 -0.06 -11.49
N GLU A 15 -3.11 -1.30 -11.33
CA GLU A 15 -3.14 -2.03 -10.06
C GLU A 15 -2.34 -1.32 -8.97
N MET A 16 -1.17 -0.79 -9.32
CA MET A 16 -0.38 0.04 -8.43
C MET A 16 -1.17 1.25 -7.92
N GLN A 17 -1.88 1.96 -8.80
CA GLN A 17 -2.69 3.12 -8.40
C GLN A 17 -3.80 2.71 -7.42
N GLN A 18 -4.45 1.57 -7.66
CA GLN A 18 -5.46 1.02 -6.78
C GLN A 18 -4.88 0.67 -5.40
N ILE A 19 -3.70 0.04 -5.37
CA ILE A 19 -3.03 -0.35 -4.12
C ILE A 19 -2.62 0.89 -3.32
N VAL A 20 -2.04 1.91 -3.95
CA VAL A 20 -1.69 3.18 -3.29
C VAL A 20 -2.94 3.86 -2.72
N ALA A 21 -4.04 3.92 -3.49
CA ALA A 21 -5.28 4.52 -3.03
C ALA A 21 -5.90 3.75 -1.85
N ASN A 22 -5.91 2.41 -1.92
CA ASN A 22 -6.40 1.56 -0.85
C ASN A 22 -5.55 1.70 0.42
N ALA A 23 -4.23 1.74 0.29
CA ALA A 23 -3.31 1.89 1.42
C ALA A 23 -3.49 3.24 2.15
N GLN A 24 -3.71 4.32 1.40
CA GLN A 24 -4.06 5.63 1.97
C GLN A 24 -5.39 5.59 2.72
N GLY A 25 -6.41 4.93 2.14
CA GLY A 25 -7.72 4.76 2.77
C GLY A 25 -7.67 3.94 4.06
N ILE A 26 -6.92 2.82 4.06
CA ILE A 26 -6.74 1.98 5.26
C ILE A 26 -5.93 2.73 6.32
N SER A 27 -4.88 3.46 5.94
CA SER A 27 -4.09 4.25 6.91
C SER A 27 -4.95 5.29 7.63
N ALA A 28 -5.84 5.98 6.89
CA ALA A 28 -6.78 6.94 7.48
C ALA A 28 -7.80 6.25 8.40
N SER A 29 -8.41 5.14 7.96
CA SER A 29 -9.40 4.42 8.78
C SER A 29 -8.81 3.78 10.03
N VAL A 30 -7.56 3.32 9.98
CA VAL A 30 -6.83 2.81 11.15
C VAL A 30 -6.53 3.93 12.14
N GLN A 31 -6.17 5.13 11.67
CA GLN A 31 -5.99 6.30 12.54
C GLN A 31 -7.30 6.71 13.22
N ASP A 32 -8.41 6.74 12.48
CA ASP A 32 -9.73 7.05 13.03
C ASP A 32 -10.18 5.98 14.04
N THR A 33 -9.96 4.71 13.73
CA THR A 33 -10.26 3.59 14.63
C THR A 33 -9.39 3.64 15.89
N ALA A 34 -8.11 4.01 15.77
CA ALA A 34 -7.22 4.22 16.91
C ALA A 34 -7.69 5.36 17.81
N ALA A 35 -8.08 6.49 17.22
CA ALA A 35 -8.62 7.63 17.95
C ALA A 35 -9.93 7.28 18.68
N ALA A 36 -10.85 6.58 18.01
CA ALA A 36 -12.10 6.12 18.61
C ALA A 36 -11.87 5.09 19.74
N THR A 37 -10.95 4.15 19.53
CA THR A 37 -10.61 3.12 20.54
C THR A 37 -9.94 3.76 21.77
N ALA A 38 -9.02 4.71 21.58
CA ALA A 38 -8.38 5.46 22.66
C ALA A 38 -9.39 6.26 23.48
N GLN A 39 -10.42 6.84 22.85
CA GLN A 39 -11.50 7.53 23.55
C GLN A 39 -12.39 6.58 24.36
N GLN A 40 -12.61 5.35 23.88
CA GLN A 40 -13.62 4.46 24.44
C GLN A 40 -13.07 3.45 25.46
N TYR A 41 -11.80 3.06 25.34
CA TYR A 41 -11.17 2.01 26.16
C TYR A 41 -9.84 2.44 26.82
N GLY A 42 -9.42 3.70 26.65
CA GLY A 42 -8.07 4.16 26.99
C GLY A 42 -7.06 3.74 25.92
N ASP A 43 -5.96 4.49 25.81
CA ASP A 43 -4.97 4.36 24.74
C ASP A 43 -4.57 2.88 24.54
N PRO A 44 -4.89 2.26 23.39
CA PRO A 44 -4.46 0.90 23.07
C PRO A 44 -2.96 0.95 22.75
N THR A 45 -2.15 1.16 23.79
CA THR A 45 -0.70 1.22 23.72
C THR A 45 -0.18 -0.16 23.33
N GLY A 46 0.04 -0.37 22.03
CA GLY A 46 0.69 -1.57 21.52
C GLY A 46 0.14 -2.00 20.17
N SER A 47 -1.05 -2.58 20.14
CA SER A 47 -1.55 -3.37 19.01
C SER A 47 -2.14 -2.52 17.86
N VAL A 48 -2.90 -1.47 18.17
CA VAL A 48 -3.48 -0.57 17.16
C VAL A 48 -2.44 0.38 16.57
N GLY A 49 -1.54 0.91 17.42
CA GLY A 49 -0.40 1.70 16.97
C GLY A 49 0.59 0.91 16.11
N TYR A 50 0.79 -0.38 16.40
CA TYR A 50 1.64 -1.26 15.61
C TYR A 50 1.07 -1.52 14.21
N ALA A 51 -0.22 -1.86 14.11
CA ALA A 51 -0.87 -2.06 12.81
C ALA A 51 -0.85 -0.79 11.95
N GLY A 52 -1.15 0.39 12.54
CA GLY A 52 -1.09 1.67 11.82
C GLY A 52 0.34 2.09 11.43
N GLY A 53 1.31 1.85 12.30
CA GLY A 53 2.73 2.16 12.05
C GLY A 53 3.34 1.30 10.94
N THR A 54 3.11 -0.02 10.98
CA THR A 54 3.60 -0.96 9.96
C THR A 54 2.99 -0.64 8.59
N LEU A 55 1.68 -0.35 8.53
CA LEU A 55 1.03 -0.02 7.27
C LEU A 55 1.51 1.32 6.69
N ALA A 56 1.76 2.32 7.55
CA ALA A 56 2.30 3.61 7.14
C ALA A 56 3.74 3.48 6.61
N GLN A 57 4.58 2.68 7.27
CA GLN A 57 5.94 2.40 6.81
C GLN A 57 5.96 1.66 5.48
N TRP A 58 5.13 0.62 5.34
CA TRP A 58 4.95 -0.10 4.08
C TRP A 58 4.53 0.85 2.96
N THR A 59 3.50 1.68 3.22
CA THR A 59 3.00 2.66 2.24
C THR A 59 4.09 3.65 1.82
N GLN A 60 4.92 4.14 2.76
CA GLN A 60 6.04 5.03 2.45
C GLN A 60 7.13 4.34 1.62
N GLY A 61 7.49 3.09 1.97
CA GLY A 61 8.47 2.30 1.23
C GLY A 61 8.03 2.03 -0.20
N PHE A 62 6.80 1.54 -0.36
CA PHE A 62 6.17 1.28 -1.65
C PHE A 62 6.13 2.56 -2.52
N ASN A 63 5.71 3.67 -1.93
CA ASN A 63 5.69 4.97 -2.57
C ASN A 63 7.08 5.42 -3.05
N GLY A 64 8.12 5.19 -2.26
CA GLY A 64 9.50 5.49 -2.63
C GLY A 64 9.97 4.67 -3.82
N GLN A 65 9.72 3.36 -3.80
CA GLN A 65 10.12 2.45 -4.88
C GLN A 65 9.42 2.78 -6.20
N ILE A 66 8.10 3.04 -6.17
CA ILE A 66 7.36 3.49 -7.35
C ILE A 66 7.94 4.80 -7.90
N THR A 67 8.23 5.76 -7.03
CA THR A 67 8.78 7.05 -7.44
C THR A 67 10.13 6.87 -8.14
N GLY A 68 10.97 5.98 -7.60
CA GLY A 68 12.26 5.62 -8.21
C GLY A 68 12.10 5.01 -9.60
N VAL A 69 11.24 3.99 -9.72
CA VAL A 69 10.96 3.32 -11.02
C VAL A 69 10.43 4.32 -12.05
N LEU A 70 9.45 5.14 -11.68
CA LEU A 70 8.90 6.15 -12.60
C LEU A 70 9.98 7.13 -13.05
N HIS A 71 10.79 7.64 -12.12
CA HIS A 71 11.85 8.60 -12.42
C HIS A 71 12.92 8.02 -13.36
N GLU A 72 13.28 6.75 -13.20
CA GLU A 72 14.25 6.05 -14.06
C GLU A 72 13.81 6.01 -15.54
N TYR A 73 12.49 5.95 -15.80
CA TYR A 73 11.94 5.94 -17.15
C TYR A 73 11.47 7.32 -17.64
N GLY A 74 11.83 8.39 -16.95
CA GLY A 74 11.46 9.77 -17.30
C GLY A 74 9.98 10.08 -17.09
N LEU A 75 9.33 9.31 -16.22
CA LEU A 75 7.94 9.47 -15.82
C LEU A 75 7.88 10.15 -14.45
N SER A 76 6.78 10.83 -14.17
CA SER A 76 6.55 11.50 -12.89
C SER A 76 5.36 10.89 -12.16
N ARG A 77 5.40 10.97 -10.83
CA ARG A 77 4.30 10.51 -9.99
C ARG A 77 2.97 11.21 -10.26
N GLN A 78 3.01 12.49 -10.63
CA GLN A 78 1.82 13.29 -10.91
C GLN A 78 1.06 12.75 -12.13
N GLN A 79 1.77 12.14 -13.08
CA GLN A 79 1.17 11.48 -14.23
C GLN A 79 0.32 10.25 -13.86
N PHE A 80 0.52 9.70 -12.65
CA PHE A 80 -0.18 8.51 -12.17
C PHE A 80 -0.95 8.75 -10.86
N ALA A 81 -1.13 10.01 -10.46
CA ALA A 81 -1.75 10.36 -9.18
C ALA A 81 -3.26 10.07 -9.12
N THR A 82 -3.94 10.09 -10.28
CA THR A 82 -5.38 9.84 -10.40
C THR A 82 -5.64 8.96 -11.61
N SER A 83 -6.79 8.27 -11.63
CA SER A 83 -7.16 7.41 -12.76
C SER A 83 -7.22 8.21 -14.07
N ALA A 84 -7.78 9.44 -14.03
CA ALA A 84 -7.82 10.33 -15.19
C ALA A 84 -6.41 10.75 -15.68
N ALA A 85 -5.49 11.09 -14.77
CA ALA A 85 -4.12 11.43 -15.13
C ALA A 85 -3.36 10.21 -15.72
N THR A 86 -3.55 9.04 -15.11
CA THR A 86 -2.99 7.77 -15.61
C THR A 86 -3.49 7.48 -17.02
N GLU A 87 -4.80 7.53 -17.25
CA GLU A 87 -5.41 7.30 -18.56
C GLU A 87 -4.88 8.29 -19.60
N GLN A 88 -4.80 9.58 -19.26
CA GLN A 88 -4.25 10.60 -20.16
C GLN A 88 -2.78 10.31 -20.51
N THR A 89 -1.97 9.94 -19.51
CA THR A 89 -0.55 9.61 -19.71
C THR A 89 -0.40 8.40 -20.62
N LEU A 90 -1.18 7.34 -20.38
CA LEU A 90 -1.18 6.14 -21.22
C LEU A 90 -1.65 6.44 -22.64
N GLN A 91 -2.70 7.25 -22.80
CA GLN A 91 -3.17 7.68 -24.12
C GLN A 91 -2.10 8.46 -24.88
N VAL A 92 -1.40 9.39 -24.23
CA VAL A 92 -0.30 10.16 -24.85
C VAL A 92 0.86 9.24 -25.23
N ALA A 93 1.28 8.37 -24.30
CA ALA A 93 2.37 7.42 -24.52
C ALA A 93 2.07 6.44 -25.67
N SER A 94 0.81 6.01 -25.81
CA SER A 94 0.38 5.08 -26.85
C SER A 94 0.61 5.62 -28.27
N ARG A 95 0.69 6.94 -28.46
CA ARG A 95 0.80 7.60 -29.77
C ARG A 95 2.16 7.45 -30.41
N SER A 96 3.23 7.25 -29.64
CA SER A 96 4.60 7.14 -30.15
C SER A 96 5.26 5.80 -29.78
N ALA A 97 6.23 5.37 -30.59
CA ALA A 97 6.99 4.15 -30.27
C ALA A 97 7.81 4.31 -28.98
N GLN A 98 8.38 5.50 -28.79
CA GLN A 98 9.14 5.85 -27.58
C GLN A 98 8.25 5.81 -26.34
N GLY A 99 7.06 6.42 -26.37
CA GLY A 99 6.13 6.43 -25.24
C GLY A 99 5.64 5.03 -24.88
N ARG A 100 5.32 4.21 -25.90
CA ARG A 100 4.97 2.80 -25.67
C ARG A 100 6.10 2.01 -25.01
N ASN A 101 7.35 2.22 -25.45
CA ASN A 101 8.50 1.55 -24.86
C ASN A 101 8.82 2.05 -23.44
N GLN A 102 8.61 3.33 -23.14
CA GLN A 102 8.74 3.86 -21.78
C GLN A 102 7.72 3.21 -20.84
N ILE A 103 6.45 3.17 -21.23
CA ILE A 103 5.40 2.53 -20.43
C ILE A 103 5.66 1.04 -20.28
N LEU A 104 6.07 0.33 -21.34
CA LEU A 104 6.41 -1.08 -21.26
C LEU A 104 7.52 -1.37 -20.25
N GLN A 105 8.61 -0.60 -20.28
CA GLN A 105 9.73 -0.80 -19.36
C GLN A 105 9.34 -0.45 -17.93
N ALA A 106 8.63 0.67 -17.73
CA ALA A 106 8.13 1.07 -16.43
C ALA A 106 7.15 0.03 -15.85
N SER A 107 6.24 -0.51 -16.66
CA SER A 107 5.32 -1.57 -16.25
C SER A 107 6.02 -2.86 -15.87
N ASN A 108 7.05 -3.27 -16.62
CA ASN A 108 7.83 -4.47 -16.29
C ASN A 108 8.57 -4.32 -14.95
N ALA A 109 9.19 -3.16 -14.72
CA ALA A 109 9.85 -2.84 -13.45
C ALA A 109 8.84 -2.74 -12.30
N MET A 110 7.68 -2.11 -12.52
CA MET A 110 6.60 -2.02 -11.55
C MET A 110 6.03 -3.39 -11.19
N ASN A 111 5.90 -4.32 -12.14
CA ASN A 111 5.42 -5.67 -11.84
C ASN A 111 6.36 -6.40 -10.86
N GLY A 112 7.68 -6.23 -11.03
CA GLY A 112 8.67 -6.73 -10.07
C GLY A 112 8.46 -6.16 -8.65
N VAL A 113 8.26 -4.84 -8.55
CA VAL A 113 7.95 -4.17 -7.29
C VAL A 113 6.64 -4.69 -6.69
N LEU A 114 5.56 -4.79 -7.48
CA LEU A 114 4.24 -5.25 -7.01
C LEU A 114 4.28 -6.66 -6.42
N VAL A 115 4.99 -7.60 -7.06
CA VAL A 115 5.12 -8.97 -6.55
C VAL A 115 5.84 -8.99 -5.21
N THR A 116 6.94 -8.23 -5.08
CA THR A 116 7.67 -8.11 -3.81
C THR A 116 6.82 -7.46 -2.72
N GLU A 117 6.06 -6.43 -3.07
CA GLU A 117 5.29 -5.63 -2.13
C GLU A 117 4.03 -6.34 -1.63
N ILE A 118 3.39 -7.16 -2.48
CA ILE A 118 2.29 -8.05 -2.05
C ILE A 118 2.80 -9.09 -1.04
N ALA A 119 3.98 -9.68 -1.29
CA ALA A 119 4.58 -10.63 -0.36
C ALA A 119 4.96 -9.98 0.99
N GLN A 120 5.45 -8.73 0.95
CA GLN A 120 5.75 -7.96 2.15
C GLN A 120 4.47 -7.60 2.91
N LEU A 121 3.42 -7.15 2.23
CA LEU A 121 2.13 -6.81 2.83
C LEU A 121 1.47 -8.01 3.53
N ASP A 122 1.54 -9.21 2.95
CA ASP A 122 1.04 -10.44 3.58
C ASP A 122 1.82 -10.78 4.87
N THR A 123 3.14 -10.60 4.84
CA THR A 123 4.02 -10.78 6.01
C THR A 123 3.70 -9.78 7.12
N ASP A 124 3.56 -8.50 6.75
CA ASP A 124 3.24 -7.40 7.67
C ASP A 124 1.86 -7.60 8.31
N THR A 125 0.87 -8.04 7.52
CA THR A 125 -0.48 -8.36 7.99
C THR A 125 -0.47 -9.51 9.00
N ARG A 126 0.26 -10.60 8.74
CA ARG A 126 0.40 -11.71 9.70
C ARG A 126 1.08 -11.28 10.99
N THR A 127 2.11 -10.44 10.87
CA THR A 127 2.85 -9.92 12.02
C THR A 127 1.96 -9.01 12.87
N ALA A 128 1.22 -8.11 12.23
CA ALA A 128 0.24 -7.25 12.90
C ALA A 128 -0.85 -8.08 13.60
N ASN A 129 -1.42 -9.08 12.92
CA ASN A 129 -2.43 -9.97 13.52
C ASN A 129 -1.89 -10.75 14.73
N THR A 130 -0.65 -11.23 14.65
CA THR A 130 0.00 -11.93 15.77
C THR A 130 0.21 -10.98 16.94
N ALA A 131 0.69 -9.76 16.71
CA ALA A 131 0.86 -8.75 17.74
C ALA A 131 -0.46 -8.38 18.44
N ILE A 132 -1.55 -8.24 17.67
CA ILE A 132 -2.90 -8.04 18.22
C ILE A 132 -3.32 -9.21 19.10
N LEU A 133 -3.18 -10.45 18.61
CA LEU A 133 -3.54 -11.64 19.38
C LEU A 133 -2.74 -11.76 20.69
N THR A 134 -1.44 -11.45 20.66
CA THR A 134 -0.58 -11.45 21.85
C THR A 134 -1.01 -10.37 22.85
N ASP A 135 -1.33 -9.16 22.40
CA ASP A 135 -1.83 -8.09 23.26
C ASP A 135 -3.19 -8.45 23.90
N MET A 136 -4.10 -9.06 23.13
CA MET A 136 -5.37 -9.57 23.67
C MET A 136 -5.16 -10.64 24.73
N GLN A 137 -4.28 -11.60 24.49
CA GLN A 137 -3.94 -12.65 25.46
C GLN A 137 -3.34 -12.07 26.75
N ALA A 138 -2.43 -11.10 26.63
CA ALA A 138 -1.84 -10.42 27.78
C ALA A 138 -2.91 -9.70 28.63
N ARG A 139 -3.84 -9.00 27.99
CA ARG A 139 -4.95 -8.30 28.68
C ARG A 139 -5.91 -9.28 29.38
N THR A 140 -6.23 -10.42 28.75
CA THR A 140 -7.07 -11.45 29.39
C THR A 140 -6.37 -12.12 30.58
N THR A 141 -5.05 -12.24 30.55
CA THR A 141 -4.28 -12.84 31.65
C THR A 141 -4.15 -11.88 32.84
N ASP A 142 -4.03 -10.57 32.58
CA ASP A 142 -4.00 -9.53 33.62
C ASP A 142 -5.37 -9.32 34.29
N SER A 143 -6.48 -9.59 33.57
CA SER A 143 -7.82 -9.61 34.16
C SER A 143 -8.09 -10.81 35.07
N ASP A 144 -7.45 -11.95 34.83
CA ASP A 144 -7.58 -13.16 35.68
C ASP A 144 -6.65 -13.14 36.91
N GLY A 145 -5.65 -12.23 36.94
CA GLY A 145 -4.71 -12.07 38.05
C GLY A 145 -5.19 -11.18 39.21
N LYS A 146 -6.32 -10.48 39.08
CA LYS A 146 -6.93 -9.71 40.17
C LYS A 146 -7.91 -10.56 40.98
N THR A 147 -7.41 -11.58 41.65
CA THR A 147 -8.05 -12.03 42.90
C THR A 147 -7.81 -10.96 43.96
N THR A 148 -8.89 -10.26 44.29
CA THR A 148 -9.11 -9.55 45.55
C THR A 148 -8.62 -10.33 46.77
N GLY A 149 -7.86 -9.71 47.66
CA GLY A 149 -7.59 -10.22 49.02
C GLY A 149 -6.14 -10.09 49.44
#